data_AF-A0A2V7F0N9-F1
#
_entry.id   AF-A0A2V7F0N9-F1
#
_cell.length_a   1.000
_cell.length_b   1.000
_cell.length_c   1.000
_cell.angle_alpha   90.00
_cell.angle_beta   90.00
_cell.angle_gamma   90.00
#
_symmetry.space_group_name_H-M   'P 1'
#
loop_
_entity.id
_entity.type
_entity.pdbx_description
1 polymer ?
#
loop_
_entity_poly.entity_id
_entity_poly.type
_entity_poly.pdbx_seq_one_letter_code
_entity_poly.pdbx_strand_id
1 'polypeptide(L)'
;MLTEAIDRAGGRYDVSIAGEGDGIANRIESRGLLQDGRWAPLEGNSWFSVKGRESRSELRYDWVRRTVEYHFRGETFFMRRLRVADDVVPVPEGVHVDDSISAILNYADGVWPPQADGGHETHVVRRKRPDNEGADDAQRFYRAELVPFTLKVDADAGSGKPTALFDLTHFSSWAKKGEPARVTFGTDRRPELLSMSLILGSSAKIELRAP
;
A
#
# COMPACT_ATOMS: atom_id res chain seq x y z
N MET A 1 10.98 8.08 -10.61
CA MET A 1 12.08 8.57 -9.75
C MET A 1 11.94 7.92 -8.39
N LEU A 2 13.02 7.28 -7.93
CA LEU A 2 13.12 6.68 -6.61
C LEU A 2 14.21 7.44 -5.84
N THR A 3 13.92 7.84 -4.60
CA THR A 3 14.88 8.42 -3.68
C THR A 3 14.75 7.68 -2.36
N GLU A 4 15.83 7.04 -1.93
CA GLU A 4 15.86 6.22 -0.72
C GLU A 4 17.04 6.65 0.16
N ALA A 5 16.74 6.92 1.43
CA ALA A 5 17.72 7.08 2.50
C ALA A 5 17.39 6.07 3.60
N ILE A 6 18.00 4.88 3.53
CA ILE A 6 17.78 3.79 4.49
C ILE A 6 19.05 3.61 5.33
N ASP A 7 19.03 4.10 6.55
CA ASP A 7 20.11 3.97 7.53
C ASP A 7 19.80 2.79 8.46
N ARG A 8 20.25 1.61 8.04
CA ARG A 8 19.99 0.35 8.76
C ARG A 8 20.67 0.31 10.14
N ALA A 9 21.86 0.90 10.26
CA ALA A 9 22.60 0.95 11.52
C ALA A 9 21.97 1.95 12.50
N GLY A 10 21.52 3.10 11.99
CA GLY A 10 20.80 4.12 12.76
C GLY A 10 19.30 3.83 12.95
N GLY A 11 18.77 2.77 12.32
CA GLY A 11 17.38 2.36 12.48
C GLY A 11 16.37 3.38 11.96
N ARG A 12 16.62 4.02 10.82
CA ARG A 12 15.68 4.98 10.21
C ARG A 12 15.61 4.85 8.69
N TYR A 13 14.46 5.20 8.12
CA TYR A 13 14.31 5.31 6.67
C TYR A 13 13.49 6.54 6.27
N ASP A 14 13.80 7.06 5.09
CA ASP A 14 13.03 8.07 4.37
C ASP A 14 13.06 7.70 2.88
N VAL A 15 11.88 7.46 2.29
CA VAL A 15 11.73 6.98 0.92
C VAL A 15 10.66 7.78 0.20
N SER A 16 10.98 8.22 -1.01
CA SER A 16 10.05 8.85 -1.95
C SER A 16 10.11 8.15 -3.30
N ILE A 17 8.94 7.75 -3.80
CA ILE A 17 8.72 7.12 -5.11
C ILE A 17 7.76 7.99 -5.89
N ALA A 18 8.16 8.42 -7.09
CA ALA A 18 7.27 9.10 -8.02
C ALA A 18 7.32 8.45 -9.40
N GLY A 19 6.17 8.37 -10.07
CA GLY A 19 6.04 7.78 -11.40
C GLY A 19 4.98 8.48 -12.23
N GLU A 20 5.16 8.47 -13.54
CA GLU A 20 4.19 8.97 -14.52
C GLU A 20 4.20 8.06 -15.75
N GLY A 21 3.04 7.88 -16.36
CA GLY A 21 2.81 7.09 -17.57
C GLY A 21 1.52 7.52 -18.25
N ASP A 22 1.02 6.74 -19.21
CA ASP A 22 -0.18 7.09 -20.00
C ASP A 22 -1.44 7.27 -19.12
N GLY A 23 -1.65 8.51 -18.71
CA GLY A 23 -2.75 8.90 -17.83
C GLY A 23 -2.70 8.24 -16.46
N ILE A 24 -1.51 7.87 -15.98
CA ILE A 24 -1.30 7.46 -14.58
C ILE A 24 -0.14 8.29 -14.04
N ALA A 25 -0.32 8.85 -12.85
CA ALA A 25 0.78 9.45 -12.11
C ALA A 25 0.66 9.04 -10.63
N ASN A 26 1.77 8.88 -9.96
CA ASN A 26 1.79 8.51 -8.55
C ASN A 26 2.97 9.13 -7.81
N ARG A 27 2.77 9.35 -6.52
CA ARG A 27 3.81 9.71 -5.55
C ARG A 27 3.51 8.98 -4.25
N ILE A 28 4.51 8.32 -3.69
CA ILE A 28 4.46 7.67 -2.38
C ILE A 28 5.66 8.17 -1.61
N GLU A 29 5.42 8.63 -0.39
CA GLU A 29 6.46 9.03 0.54
C GLU A 29 6.21 8.29 1.84
N SER A 30 7.27 7.78 2.46
CA SER A 30 7.18 7.16 3.76
C SER A 30 8.48 7.37 4.52
N ARG A 31 8.34 7.63 5.81
CA ARG A 31 9.46 7.67 6.74
C ARG A 31 9.11 6.88 7.99
N GLY A 32 10.13 6.29 8.61
CA GLY A 32 9.93 5.47 9.79
C GLY A 32 11.22 5.07 10.47
N LEU A 33 11.08 4.19 11.45
CA LEU A 33 12.16 3.73 12.31
C LEU A 33 12.19 2.21 12.39
N LEU A 34 13.35 1.65 12.74
CA LEU A 34 13.45 0.27 13.15
C LEU A 34 13.03 0.19 14.62
N GLN A 35 11.92 -0.47 14.89
CA GLN A 35 11.35 -0.65 16.23
C GLN A 35 11.13 -2.13 16.48
N ASP A 36 11.63 -2.63 17.62
CA ASP A 36 11.48 -4.03 18.03
C ASP A 36 11.89 -5.03 16.94
N GLY A 37 12.95 -4.68 16.19
CA GLY A 37 13.52 -5.51 15.12
C GLY A 37 12.77 -5.44 13.78
N ARG A 38 11.76 -4.59 13.63
CA ARG A 38 10.97 -4.42 12.41
C ARG A 38 10.88 -2.94 12.00
N TRP A 39 10.87 -2.65 10.71
CA TRP A 39 10.60 -1.30 10.21
C TRP A 39 9.15 -0.93 10.51
N ALA A 40 8.95 0.17 11.24
CA ALA A 40 7.66 0.72 11.60
C ALA A 40 7.52 2.12 10.99
N PRO A 41 6.44 2.39 10.22
CA PRO A 41 6.22 3.70 9.64
C PRO A 41 5.89 4.73 10.71
N LEU A 42 6.31 5.98 10.51
CA LEU A 42 5.93 7.14 11.33
C LEU A 42 4.99 8.06 10.55
N GLU A 43 5.25 8.24 9.26
CA GLU A 43 4.41 9.00 8.36
C GLU A 43 4.41 8.37 6.98
N GLY A 44 3.24 8.39 6.33
CA GLY A 44 3.08 7.92 4.96
C GLY A 44 2.17 8.86 4.17
N ASN A 45 2.63 9.37 3.03
CA ASN A 45 1.84 10.17 2.12
C ASN A 45 1.73 9.44 0.78
N SER A 46 0.53 9.36 0.24
CA SER A 46 0.32 8.79 -1.09
C SER A 46 -0.58 9.70 -1.92
N TRP A 47 -0.21 9.86 -3.18
CA TRP A 47 -1.01 10.51 -4.21
C TRP A 47 -0.99 9.64 -5.45
N PHE A 48 -2.16 9.45 -6.02
CA PHE A 48 -2.36 8.75 -7.28
C PHE A 48 -3.33 9.53 -8.15
N SER A 49 -3.03 9.62 -9.44
CA SER A 49 -3.93 10.14 -10.46
C SER A 49 -4.10 9.07 -11.53
N VAL A 50 -5.35 8.70 -11.81
CA VAL A 50 -5.69 7.75 -12.88
C VAL A 50 -6.68 8.41 -13.82
N LYS A 51 -6.27 8.59 -15.08
CA LYS A 51 -6.93 9.37 -16.12
C LYS A 51 -7.44 10.72 -15.58
N GLY A 52 -6.63 11.40 -14.77
CA GLY A 52 -6.93 12.71 -14.18
C GLY A 52 -7.86 12.69 -12.96
N ARG A 53 -8.17 11.51 -12.40
CA ARG A 53 -8.94 11.38 -11.15
C ARG A 53 -7.97 11.15 -10.02
N GLU A 54 -8.05 11.98 -9.01
CA GLU A 54 -7.08 11.98 -7.92
C GLU A 54 -7.54 11.17 -6.72
N SER A 55 -6.56 10.57 -6.03
CA SER A 55 -6.68 9.92 -4.74
C SER A 55 -5.46 10.28 -3.90
N ARG A 56 -5.69 10.77 -2.69
CA ARG A 56 -4.66 11.19 -1.73
C ARG A 56 -4.91 10.53 -0.39
N SER A 57 -3.84 10.10 0.28
CA SER A 57 -3.89 9.70 1.68
C SER A 57 -2.68 10.23 2.45
N GLU A 58 -2.90 10.62 3.70
CA GLU A 58 -1.85 10.97 4.65
C GLU A 58 -2.09 10.14 5.91
N LEU A 59 -1.04 9.49 6.39
CA LEU A 59 -1.06 8.64 7.57
C LEU A 59 0.01 9.11 8.55
N ARG A 60 -0.33 9.20 9.83
CA ARG A 60 0.63 9.45 10.91
C ARG A 60 0.48 8.40 11.99
N TYR A 61 1.58 7.80 12.39
CA TYR A 61 1.62 6.69 13.32
C TYR A 61 2.19 7.17 14.65
N ASP A 62 1.37 7.13 15.70
CA ASP A 62 1.79 7.37 17.07
C ASP A 62 1.89 6.02 17.78
N TRP A 63 3.08 5.43 17.81
CA TRP A 63 3.31 4.13 18.44
C TRP A 63 3.25 4.17 19.96
N VAL A 64 3.44 5.35 20.58
CA VAL A 64 3.32 5.53 22.03
C VAL A 64 1.85 5.50 22.43
N ARG A 65 0.98 6.23 21.71
CA ARG A 65 -0.48 6.21 21.92
C ARG A 65 -1.18 5.05 21.23
N ARG A 66 -0.47 4.32 20.37
CA ARG A 66 -0.97 3.24 19.52
C ARG A 66 -2.15 3.68 18.65
N THR A 67 -1.96 4.75 17.91
CA THR A 67 -2.98 5.29 17.01
C THR A 67 -2.42 5.62 15.64
N VAL A 68 -3.26 5.51 14.62
CA VAL A 68 -2.96 5.99 13.26
C VAL A 68 -3.96 7.07 12.89
N GLU A 69 -3.48 8.29 12.69
CA GLU A 69 -4.26 9.35 12.06
C GLU A 69 -4.35 9.05 10.56
N TYR A 70 -5.56 9.09 10.00
CA TYR A 70 -5.82 8.77 8.61
C TYR A 70 -6.62 9.90 7.96
N HIS A 71 -6.01 10.54 6.97
CA HIS A 71 -6.65 11.53 6.11
C HIS A 71 -6.70 10.98 4.70
N PHE A 72 -7.86 11.01 4.08
CA PHE A 72 -8.06 10.51 2.73
C PHE A 72 -9.00 11.42 1.95
N ARG A 73 -8.66 11.62 0.67
CA ARG A 73 -9.50 12.30 -0.31
C ARG A 73 -9.35 11.64 -1.66
N GLY A 74 -10.43 11.12 -2.23
CA GLY A 74 -10.42 10.55 -3.57
C GLY A 74 -11.66 10.86 -4.39
N GLU A 75 -11.53 10.85 -5.71
CA GLU A 75 -12.64 11.02 -6.65
C GLU A 75 -13.20 9.67 -7.13
N THR A 76 -14.52 9.59 -7.30
CA THR A 76 -15.14 8.47 -8.01
C THR A 76 -14.88 8.53 -9.51
N PHE A 77 -15.08 7.39 -10.18
CA PHE A 77 -14.64 7.22 -11.56
C PHE A 77 -15.40 8.08 -12.58
N PHE A 78 -16.73 7.95 -12.67
CA PHE A 78 -17.50 8.60 -13.74
C PHE A 78 -18.01 9.96 -13.28
N MET A 79 -18.54 10.04 -12.07
CA MET A 79 -19.21 11.24 -11.55
C MET A 79 -18.29 12.17 -10.77
N ARG A 80 -17.02 11.79 -10.55
CA ARG A 80 -16.03 12.58 -9.78
C ARG A 80 -16.55 13.02 -8.42
N ARG A 81 -17.37 12.19 -7.77
CA ARG A 81 -17.83 12.47 -6.41
C ARG A 81 -16.66 12.33 -5.45
N LEU A 82 -16.65 13.14 -4.41
CA LEU A 82 -15.59 13.10 -3.41
C LEU A 82 -15.90 12.04 -2.35
N ARG A 83 -14.89 11.23 -2.05
CA ARG A 83 -14.81 10.34 -0.89
C ARG A 83 -13.77 10.91 0.04
N VAL A 84 -14.18 11.29 1.24
CA VAL A 84 -13.31 11.91 2.24
C VAL A 84 -13.42 11.14 3.55
N ALA A 85 -12.29 10.81 4.15
CA ALA A 85 -12.23 10.21 5.48
C ALA A 85 -11.16 10.92 6.30
N ASP A 86 -11.53 11.36 7.49
CA ASP A 86 -10.64 11.93 8.49
C ASP A 86 -10.95 11.20 9.79
N ASP A 87 -10.05 10.32 10.22
CA ASP A 87 -10.31 9.43 11.34
C ASP A 87 -9.03 9.08 12.09
N VAL A 88 -9.17 8.57 13.32
CA VAL A 88 -8.07 8.07 14.12
C VAL A 88 -8.35 6.62 14.48
N VAL A 89 -7.47 5.72 14.05
CA VAL A 89 -7.64 4.27 14.21
C VAL A 89 -6.77 3.78 15.37
N PRO A 90 -7.34 3.13 16.40
CA PRO A 90 -6.56 2.51 17.44
C PRO A 90 -5.84 1.26 16.92
N VAL A 91 -4.61 1.03 17.39
CA VAL A 91 -3.78 -0.14 17.07
C VAL A 91 -3.72 -1.06 18.29
N PRO A 92 -4.35 -2.24 18.26
CA PRO A 92 -4.34 -3.17 19.40
C PRO A 92 -2.92 -3.64 19.77
N GLU A 93 -2.73 -4.06 21.01
CA GLU A 93 -1.45 -4.63 21.48
C GLU A 93 -1.00 -5.83 20.65
N GLY A 94 0.31 -5.91 20.35
CA GLY A 94 0.89 -6.97 19.51
C GLY A 94 0.60 -6.87 18.02
N VAL A 95 -0.23 -5.93 17.57
CA VAL A 95 -0.55 -5.77 16.13
C VAL A 95 0.50 -4.91 15.44
N HIS A 96 1.06 -5.44 14.35
CA HIS A 96 1.90 -4.69 13.42
C HIS A 96 1.03 -4.02 12.35
N VAL A 97 1.36 -2.76 12.02
CA VAL A 97 0.75 -2.01 10.94
C VAL A 97 1.86 -1.50 10.03
N ASP A 98 1.72 -1.73 8.73
CA ASP A 98 2.66 -1.28 7.72
C ASP A 98 1.99 -0.35 6.72
N ASP A 99 2.80 0.51 6.11
CA ASP A 99 2.49 1.07 4.80
C ASP A 99 3.19 0.27 3.70
N SER A 100 3.05 0.68 2.45
CA SER A 100 3.69 -0.01 1.33
C SER A 100 5.21 -0.07 1.44
N ILE A 101 5.86 0.98 1.98
CA ILE A 101 7.31 1.07 2.08
C ILE A 101 7.83 0.24 3.24
N SER A 102 7.26 0.37 4.43
CA SER A 102 7.69 -0.43 5.59
C SER A 102 7.48 -1.93 5.33
N ALA A 103 6.38 -2.31 4.66
CA ALA A 103 6.14 -3.69 4.21
C ALA A 103 7.25 -4.18 3.25
N ILE A 104 7.63 -3.37 2.25
CA ILE A 104 8.73 -3.69 1.32
C ILE A 104 10.05 -3.84 2.07
N LEU A 105 10.38 -2.92 2.97
CA LEU A 105 11.62 -2.95 3.76
C LEU A 105 11.66 -4.19 4.66
N ASN A 106 10.54 -4.50 5.32
CA ASN A 106 10.42 -5.65 6.21
C ASN A 106 10.60 -6.97 5.46
N TYR A 107 10.02 -7.09 4.27
CA TYR A 107 10.21 -8.27 3.42
C TYR A 107 11.64 -8.37 2.88
N ALA A 108 12.18 -7.25 2.38
CA ALA A 108 13.50 -7.21 1.77
C ALA A 108 14.63 -7.50 2.76
N ASP A 109 14.57 -6.90 3.95
CA ASP A 109 15.57 -7.09 4.99
C ASP A 109 15.35 -8.40 5.79
N GLY A 110 14.31 -9.17 5.47
CA GLY A 110 14.02 -10.46 6.10
C GLY A 110 13.53 -10.36 7.54
N VAL A 111 13.06 -9.19 7.95
CA VAL A 111 12.55 -8.90 9.30
C VAL A 111 11.02 -8.97 9.41
N TRP A 112 10.36 -9.44 8.35
CA TRP A 112 8.95 -9.85 8.38
C TRP A 112 8.86 -11.37 8.58
N PRO A 113 8.58 -11.87 9.79
CA PRO A 113 8.55 -13.30 10.05
C PRO A 113 7.43 -13.96 9.22
N PRO A 114 7.70 -15.09 8.55
CA PRO A 114 6.65 -15.86 7.90
C PRO A 114 5.81 -16.62 8.94
N GLN A 115 4.55 -16.83 8.62
CA GLN A 115 3.64 -17.73 9.31
C GLN A 115 3.93 -19.18 8.96
N ALA A 116 3.23 -20.10 9.62
CA ALA A 116 3.39 -21.54 9.40
C ALA A 116 3.13 -21.98 7.95
N ASP A 117 2.30 -21.23 7.21
CA ASP A 117 1.99 -21.47 5.80
C ASP A 117 2.94 -20.75 4.82
N GLY A 118 3.97 -20.07 5.35
CA GLY A 118 4.93 -19.26 4.59
C GLY A 118 4.44 -17.84 4.24
N GLY A 119 3.21 -17.48 4.58
CA GLY A 119 2.68 -16.13 4.36
C GLY A 119 3.24 -15.11 5.35
N HIS A 120 3.26 -13.83 4.98
CA HIS A 120 3.69 -12.74 5.83
C HIS A 120 2.47 -11.86 6.19
N GLU A 121 2.11 -11.78 7.47
CA GLU A 121 0.95 -11.01 7.93
C GLU A 121 1.34 -9.66 8.53
N THR A 122 0.57 -8.62 8.20
CA THR A 122 0.57 -7.30 8.84
C THR A 122 -0.85 -6.74 8.79
N HIS A 123 -1.03 -5.50 9.23
CA HIS A 123 -2.26 -4.76 9.02
C HIS A 123 -1.99 -3.49 8.22
N VAL A 124 -3.04 -3.00 7.57
CA VAL A 124 -3.02 -1.73 6.83
C VAL A 124 -4.22 -0.89 7.26
N VAL A 125 -4.04 0.42 7.26
CA VAL A 125 -5.14 1.36 7.49
C VAL A 125 -5.74 1.78 6.15
N ARG A 126 -7.07 1.74 6.06
CA ARG A 126 -7.80 2.16 4.86
C ARG A 126 -9.13 2.82 5.23
N ARG A 127 -9.74 3.50 4.26
CA ARG A 127 -11.14 3.89 4.32
C ARG A 127 -12.03 2.65 4.36
N LYS A 128 -12.93 2.58 5.34
CA LYS A 128 -13.96 1.55 5.44
C LYS A 128 -14.97 1.70 4.31
N ARG A 129 -15.13 0.65 3.52
CA ARG A 129 -16.03 0.59 2.37
C ARG A 129 -17.20 -0.37 2.66
N PRO A 130 -18.46 0.06 2.46
CA PRO A 130 -19.60 -0.85 2.46
C PRO A 130 -19.51 -1.88 1.32
N ASP A 131 -19.92 -3.12 1.57
CA ASP A 131 -19.84 -4.23 0.58
C ASP A 131 -20.58 -3.93 -0.73
N ASN A 132 -21.64 -3.13 -0.66
CA ASN A 132 -22.47 -2.72 -1.79
C ASN A 132 -22.08 -1.37 -2.40
N GLU A 133 -20.99 -0.73 -1.95
CA GLU A 133 -20.54 0.55 -2.53
C GLU A 133 -20.01 0.33 -3.96
N GLY A 134 -20.67 0.93 -4.95
CA GLY A 134 -20.29 0.91 -6.36
C GLY A 134 -19.15 1.87 -6.74
N ALA A 135 -18.84 1.94 -8.04
CA ALA A 135 -17.76 2.76 -8.56
C ALA A 135 -17.98 4.28 -8.34
N ASP A 136 -19.24 4.74 -8.32
CA ASP A 136 -19.65 6.14 -8.12
C ASP A 136 -20.38 6.43 -6.81
N ASP A 137 -20.49 5.46 -5.92
CA ASP A 137 -21.14 5.69 -4.64
C ASP A 137 -20.19 6.44 -3.69
N ALA A 138 -20.72 7.47 -3.05
CA ALA A 138 -20.02 8.25 -2.05
C ALA A 138 -20.91 8.37 -0.81
N GLN A 139 -20.38 8.01 0.35
CA GLN A 139 -21.02 8.22 1.63
C GLN A 139 -20.82 9.65 2.09
N ARG A 140 -21.76 10.14 2.90
CA ARG A 140 -21.64 11.45 3.54
C ARG A 140 -20.47 11.51 4.52
N PHE A 141 -20.21 10.40 5.21
CA PHE A 141 -19.12 10.25 6.17
C PHE A 141 -18.48 8.89 6.01
N TYR A 142 -17.16 8.86 5.97
CA TYR A 142 -16.38 7.63 6.00
C TYR A 142 -15.62 7.50 7.31
N ARG A 143 -15.47 6.25 7.74
CA ARG A 143 -14.55 5.85 8.81
C ARG A 143 -13.32 5.21 8.21
N ALA A 144 -12.22 5.23 8.94
CA ALA A 144 -11.08 4.36 8.65
C ALA A 144 -11.22 3.04 9.40
N GLU A 145 -10.52 2.02 8.94
CA GLU A 145 -10.42 0.72 9.59
C GLU A 145 -9.01 0.15 9.44
N LEU A 146 -8.63 -0.66 10.43
CA LEU A 146 -7.45 -1.49 10.38
C LEU A 146 -7.86 -2.86 9.84
N VAL A 147 -7.20 -3.33 8.77
CA VAL A 147 -7.52 -4.61 8.15
C VAL A 147 -6.28 -5.46 7.98
N PRO A 148 -6.39 -6.79 8.13
CA PRO A 148 -5.28 -7.68 7.92
C PRO A 148 -4.86 -7.65 6.45
N PHE A 149 -3.55 -7.76 6.23
CA PHE A 149 -2.92 -7.91 4.94
C PHE A 149 -1.95 -9.08 5.01
N THR A 150 -2.13 -10.04 4.11
CA THR A 150 -1.25 -11.19 3.99
C THR A 150 -0.53 -11.14 2.65
N LEU A 151 0.79 -11.15 2.68
CA LEU A 151 1.64 -11.31 1.52
C LEU A 151 2.07 -12.77 1.42
N LYS A 152 1.59 -13.49 0.41
CA LYS A 152 2.08 -14.83 0.09
C LYS A 152 2.97 -14.77 -1.14
N VAL A 153 4.23 -15.15 -0.97
CA VAL A 153 5.22 -15.14 -2.05
C VAL A 153 5.45 -16.54 -2.56
N ASP A 154 5.18 -16.75 -3.83
CA ASP A 154 5.39 -18.00 -4.55
C ASP A 154 6.36 -17.77 -5.72
N ALA A 155 7.05 -18.81 -6.15
CA ALA A 155 7.85 -18.76 -7.37
C ALA A 155 6.94 -18.80 -8.60
N ASP A 156 7.11 -17.85 -9.53
CA ASP A 156 6.44 -17.90 -10.82
C ASP A 156 6.92 -19.12 -11.63
N ALA A 157 5.98 -19.94 -12.09
CA ALA A 157 6.30 -21.20 -12.78
C ALA A 157 7.06 -21.03 -14.10
N GLY A 158 6.95 -19.86 -14.76
CA GLY A 158 7.62 -19.60 -16.04
C GLY A 158 9.01 -18.98 -15.88
N SER A 159 9.12 -17.97 -15.00
CA SER A 159 10.35 -17.19 -14.81
C SER A 159 11.19 -17.60 -13.60
N GLY A 160 10.63 -18.38 -12.68
CA GLY A 160 11.25 -18.73 -11.40
C GLY A 160 11.36 -17.55 -10.42
N LYS A 161 10.94 -16.34 -10.81
CA LYS A 161 11.03 -15.15 -9.95
C LYS A 161 10.01 -15.21 -8.80
N PRO A 162 10.34 -14.67 -7.61
CA PRO A 162 9.36 -14.54 -6.53
C PRO A 162 8.24 -13.59 -6.95
N THR A 163 6.99 -13.98 -6.69
CA THR A 163 5.81 -13.18 -6.99
C THR A 163 4.77 -13.30 -5.89
N ALA A 164 3.96 -12.27 -5.70
CA ALA A 164 2.81 -12.33 -4.79
C ALA A 164 1.56 -11.77 -5.45
N LEU A 165 0.42 -12.25 -4.98
CA LEU A 165 -0.91 -11.76 -5.36
C LEU A 165 -1.56 -11.10 -4.14
N PHE A 166 -2.16 -9.92 -4.35
CA PHE A 166 -2.92 -9.26 -3.28
C PHE A 166 -4.15 -8.51 -3.83
N ASP A 167 -5.19 -8.44 -3.01
CA ASP A 167 -6.43 -7.74 -3.37
C ASP A 167 -6.25 -6.22 -3.26
N LEU A 168 -6.15 -5.56 -4.42
CA LEU A 168 -5.98 -4.11 -4.51
C LEU A 168 -7.31 -3.35 -4.29
N THR A 169 -8.46 -4.01 -4.28
CA THR A 169 -9.77 -3.36 -4.07
C THR A 169 -9.90 -2.71 -2.70
N HIS A 170 -9.01 -3.08 -1.78
CA HIS A 170 -8.84 -2.50 -0.45
C HIS A 170 -8.15 -1.12 -0.48
N PHE A 171 -7.39 -0.83 -1.53
CA PHE A 171 -6.56 0.37 -1.66
C PHE A 171 -7.01 1.29 -2.79
N SER A 172 -7.72 0.74 -3.79
CA SER A 172 -8.13 1.48 -4.98
C SER A 172 -9.51 1.06 -5.46
N SER A 173 -10.38 2.04 -5.72
CA SER A 173 -11.66 1.80 -6.40
C SER A 173 -11.50 1.48 -7.89
N TRP A 174 -10.29 1.58 -8.42
CA TRP A 174 -9.96 1.23 -9.80
C TRP A 174 -9.65 -0.25 -9.95
N ALA A 175 -9.30 -0.94 -8.86
CA ALA A 175 -8.99 -2.35 -8.88
C ALA A 175 -10.23 -3.19 -9.19
N LYS A 176 -10.06 -4.22 -10.02
CA LYS A 176 -11.13 -5.13 -10.38
C LYS A 176 -11.33 -6.19 -9.29
N LYS A 177 -12.55 -6.28 -8.75
CA LYS A 177 -12.90 -7.28 -7.73
C LYS A 177 -12.69 -8.70 -8.27
N GLY A 178 -12.03 -9.54 -7.48
CA GLY A 178 -11.71 -10.92 -7.85
C GLY A 178 -10.50 -11.08 -8.77
N GLU A 179 -9.83 -9.98 -9.16
CA GLU A 179 -8.60 -10.01 -9.93
C GLU A 179 -7.47 -9.34 -9.12
N PRO A 180 -6.71 -10.11 -8.31
CA PRO A 180 -5.66 -9.55 -7.48
C PRO A 180 -4.55 -8.93 -8.32
N ALA A 181 -3.91 -7.89 -7.78
CA ALA A 181 -2.70 -7.35 -8.36
C ALA A 181 -1.56 -8.35 -8.16
N ARG A 182 -0.65 -8.42 -9.15
CA ARG A 182 0.55 -9.25 -9.12
C ARG A 182 1.77 -8.37 -8.95
N VAL A 183 2.56 -8.64 -7.91
CA VAL A 183 3.90 -8.07 -7.74
C VAL A 183 4.95 -9.13 -8.08
N THR A 184 5.98 -8.73 -8.81
CA THR A 184 7.18 -9.51 -9.08
C THR A 184 8.35 -8.87 -8.36
N PHE A 185 9.11 -9.68 -7.63
CA PHE A 185 10.26 -9.23 -6.86
C PHE A 185 11.57 -9.55 -7.58
N GLY A 186 12.56 -8.69 -7.35
CA GLY A 186 13.95 -8.89 -7.73
C GLY A 186 14.66 -9.86 -6.79
N THR A 187 15.93 -10.11 -7.09
CA THR A 187 16.80 -10.99 -6.27
C THR A 187 17.06 -10.41 -4.88
N ASP A 188 16.96 -9.10 -4.73
CA ASP A 188 17.04 -8.35 -3.47
C ASP A 188 15.70 -8.28 -2.71
N ARG A 189 14.69 -9.04 -3.17
CA ARG A 189 13.32 -9.08 -2.64
C ARG A 189 12.58 -7.73 -2.73
N ARG A 190 13.08 -6.77 -3.52
CA ARG A 190 12.37 -5.51 -3.80
C ARG A 190 11.38 -5.70 -4.95
N PRO A 191 10.22 -5.01 -4.96
CA PRO A 191 9.34 -5.03 -6.12
C PRO A 191 10.04 -4.46 -7.35
N GLU A 192 10.00 -5.18 -8.47
CA GLU A 192 10.46 -4.70 -9.79
C GLU A 192 9.28 -4.33 -10.69
N LEU A 193 8.19 -5.09 -10.59
CA LEU A 193 7.02 -4.92 -11.45
C LEU A 193 5.75 -5.17 -10.64
N LEU A 194 4.79 -4.27 -10.77
CA LEU A 194 3.42 -4.46 -10.33
C LEU A 194 2.51 -4.47 -11.56
N SER A 195 1.68 -5.50 -11.70
CA SER A 195 0.70 -5.63 -12.79
C SER A 195 -0.69 -5.82 -12.21
N MET A 196 -1.68 -5.10 -12.72
CA MET A 196 -3.05 -5.16 -12.21
C MET A 196 -4.08 -4.96 -13.31
N SER A 197 -5.19 -5.67 -13.19
CA SER A 197 -6.41 -5.39 -13.93
C SER A 197 -7.20 -4.30 -13.24
N LEU A 198 -7.68 -3.35 -14.04
CA LEU A 198 -8.53 -2.28 -13.58
C LEU A 198 -9.96 -2.49 -14.09
N ILE A 199 -10.89 -1.75 -13.51
CA ILE A 199 -12.27 -1.67 -14.03
C ILE A 199 -12.26 -1.18 -15.49
N LEU A 200 -13.34 -1.49 -16.22
CA LEU A 200 -13.56 -1.09 -17.62
C LEU A 200 -12.56 -1.66 -18.63
N GLY A 201 -11.98 -2.83 -18.35
CA GLY A 201 -11.15 -3.56 -19.31
C GLY A 201 -9.75 -2.95 -19.51
N SER A 202 -9.34 -2.03 -18.64
CA SER A 202 -7.99 -1.47 -18.64
C SER A 202 -7.06 -2.26 -17.72
N SER A 203 -5.75 -2.10 -17.90
CA SER A 203 -4.73 -2.66 -17.00
C SER A 203 -3.65 -1.62 -16.73
N ALA A 204 -2.95 -1.76 -15.61
CA ALA A 204 -1.79 -0.95 -15.29
C ALA A 204 -0.58 -1.86 -15.04
N LYS A 205 0.57 -1.42 -15.55
CA LYS A 205 1.89 -1.97 -15.24
C LYS A 205 2.74 -0.85 -14.67
N ILE A 206 3.27 -1.07 -13.48
CA ILE A 206 4.14 -0.15 -12.78
C ILE A 206 5.49 -0.83 -12.65
N GLU A 207 6.49 -0.29 -13.32
CA GLU A 207 7.87 -0.75 -13.20
C GLU A 207 8.59 0.12 -12.18
N LEU A 208 9.11 -0.53 -11.13
CA LEU A 208 9.99 0.12 -10.18
C LEU A 208 11.41 -0.07 -10.68
N ARG A 209 12.00 1.02 -11.16
CA ARG A 209 13.39 1.03 -11.60
C ARG A 209 14.21 1.75 -10.52
N ALA A 210 15.12 1.02 -9.90
CA ALA A 210 16.24 1.65 -9.22
C ALA A 210 17.05 2.44 -10.27
N PRO A 211 17.58 3.62 -9.93
CA PRO A 211 18.48 4.36 -10.82
C PRO A 211 19.72 3.53 -11.21
#